data_AF-A0AAD9GZ04-F1
#
_entry.id   AF-A0AAD9GZ04-F1
#
_cell.length_a   1.000
_cell.length_b   1.000
_cell.length_c   1.000
_cell.angle_alpha   90.00
_cell.angle_beta   90.00
_cell.angle_gamma   90.00
#
_symmetry.space_group_name_H-M   'P 1'
#
loop_
_entity.id
_entity.type
_entity.pdbx_description
1 polymer ?
#
loop_
_entity_poly.entity_id
_entity_poly.type
_entity_poly.pdbx_seq_one_letter_code
_entity_poly.pdbx_strand_id
1 'polypeptide(L)' 'MDGKELQRKRPELHDPHVPRFPVIYKEPTLQQVRDNLSQADIIQSAAVSVVSFPLGYIVGTSCENESG' A
#
# COMPACT_ATOMS: atom_id res chain seq x y z
N MET A 1 48.11 0.98 -5.46
CA MET A 1 46.72 1.47 -5.54
C MET A 1 45.93 0.69 -4.50
N ASP A 2 45.57 1.35 -3.40
CA ASP A 2 44.93 0.75 -2.24
C ASP A 2 43.48 0.35 -2.54
N GLY A 3 43.27 -0.95 -2.77
CA GLY A 3 41.96 -1.56 -2.94
C GLY A 3 41.24 -1.70 -1.60
N LYS A 4 40.71 -0.59 -1.07
CA LYS A 4 39.72 -0.68 0.01
C LYS A 4 38.40 -1.14 -0.59
N GLU A 5 38.17 -2.45 -0.55
CA GLU A 5 36.83 -3.02 -0.72
C GLU A 5 35.90 -2.33 0.26
N LEU A 6 35.04 -1.45 -0.26
CA LEU A 6 33.85 -1.02 0.44
C LEU A 6 33.04 -2.29 0.72
N GLN A 7 33.16 -2.81 1.93
CA GLN A 7 32.21 -3.74 2.55
C GLN A 7 30.84 -3.04 2.56
N ARG A 8 30.15 -3.10 1.42
CA ARG A 8 28.78 -2.65 1.26
C ARG A 8 27.95 -3.60 2.10
N LYS A 9 27.77 -3.23 3.38
CA LYS A 9 26.91 -3.91 4.35
C LYS A 9 25.57 -4.15 3.63
N ARG A 10 25.30 -5.40 3.21
CA ARG A 10 23.99 -5.76 2.66
C ARG A 10 22.98 -5.36 3.74
N PRO A 11 21.91 -4.62 3.41
CA PRO A 11 20.87 -4.33 4.39
C PRO A 11 20.40 -5.68 4.92
N GLU A 12 20.51 -5.88 6.24
CA GLU A 12 20.07 -7.09 6.89
C GLU A 12 18.61 -7.33 6.52
N LEU A 13 18.29 -8.55 6.11
CA LEU A 13 16.95 -8.94 5.70
C LEU A 13 16.04 -8.76 6.92
N HIS A 14 15.32 -7.65 6.94
CA HIS A 14 14.44 -7.30 8.05
C HIS A 14 13.32 -8.32 8.13
N ASP A 15 13.16 -8.96 9.30
CA ASP A 15 12.08 -9.90 9.55
C ASP A 15 10.73 -9.16 9.41
N PRO A 16 9.85 -9.56 8.47
CA PRO A 16 8.56 -8.91 8.27
C PRO A 16 7.64 -8.97 9.49
N HIS A 17 7.89 -9.90 10.42
CA HIS A 17 7.08 -10.06 11.63
C HIS A 17 7.47 -9.11 12.76
N VAL A 18 8.64 -8.47 12.67
CA VAL A 18 9.09 -7.50 13.66
C VAL A 18 8.71 -6.11 13.17
N PRO A 19 7.80 -5.40 13.87
CA PRO A 19 7.42 -4.05 13.46
C PRO A 19 8.63 -3.12 13.55
N ARG A 20 8.92 -2.43 12.45
CA ARG A 20 10.02 -1.46 12.34
C ARG A 20 9.82 -0.23 13.22
N PHE A 21 8.57 0.08 13.54
CA PHE A 21 8.16 1.25 14.30
C PHE A 21 7.54 0.82 15.63
N PRO A 22 7.64 1.65 16.69
CA PRO A 22 7.04 1.34 17.97
C PRO A 22 5.54 1.11 17.82
N VAL A 23 5.06 -0.01 18.35
CA VAL A 23 3.65 -0.39 18.31
C VAL A 23 2.89 0.43 19.34
N ILE A 24 1.92 1.23 18.90
CA ILE A 24 1.06 2.02 19.79
C ILE A 24 -0.03 1.13 20.41
N TYR A 25 -0.68 0.29 19.59
CA TYR A 25 -1.66 -0.71 20.01
C TYR A 25 -1.42 -2.03 19.26
N LYS A 26 -1.36 -3.15 19.98
CA LYS A 26 -1.11 -4.48 19.38
C LYS A 26 -2.33 -5.03 18.63
N GLU A 27 -3.52 -4.78 19.16
CA GLU A 27 -4.80 -5.18 18.58
C GLU A 27 -5.75 -3.96 18.65
N PRO A 28 -5.71 -3.07 17.64
CA PRO A 28 -6.54 -1.87 17.65
C PRO A 28 -8.00 -2.22 17.39
N THR A 29 -8.90 -1.48 18.03
CA THR A 29 -10.34 -1.55 17.73
C THR A 29 -10.65 -0.81 16.42
N LEU A 30 -11.76 -1.17 15.76
CA LEU A 30 -12.17 -0.54 14.50
C LEU A 30 -12.35 0.98 14.62
N GLN A 31 -12.79 1.47 15.78
CA GLN A 31 -12.94 2.89 16.04
C GLN A 31 -11.59 3.61 16.11
N GLN A 32 -10.61 3.03 16.83
CA GLN A 32 -9.25 3.59 16.92
C GLN A 32 -8.54 3.64 15.56
N VAL A 33 -8.79 2.66 14.68
CA VAL A 33 -8.23 2.68 13.32
C VAL A 33 -8.82 3.85 12.52
N ARG A 34 -10.15 4.04 12.58
CA ARG A 34 -10.83 5.12 11.85
C ARG A 34 -10.42 6.50 12.32
N ASP A 35 -10.30 6.69 13.64
CA ASP A 35 -9.92 7.97 14.23
C ASP A 35 -8.45 8.32 13.94
N ASN A 36 -7.62 7.33 13.59
CA ASN A 36 -6.22 7.51 13.21
C ASN A 36 -5.99 7.61 11.68
N LEU A 37 -7.06 7.66 10.87
CA LEU A 37 -6.92 7.87 9.44
C LEU A 37 -6.43 9.30 9.16
N SER A 38 -5.39 9.42 8.35
CA SER A 38 -4.90 10.71 7.88
C SER A 38 -5.68 11.18 6.66
N GLN A 39 -5.65 12.50 6.40
CA GLN A 39 -6.17 13.07 5.16
C GLN A 39 -5.54 12.43 3.92
N ALA A 40 -4.27 12.02 4.00
CA ALA A 40 -3.58 11.32 2.93
C ALA A 40 -4.20 9.94 2.63
N ASP A 41 -4.61 9.19 3.67
CA ASP A 41 -5.22 7.87 3.50
C ASP A 41 -6.58 7.96 2.82
N ILE A 42 -7.34 9.02 3.15
CA ILE A 42 -8.63 9.33 2.52
C ILE A 42 -8.42 9.69 1.04
N ILE A 43 -7.46 10.55 0.73
CA ILE A 43 -7.14 10.94 -0.64
C ILE A 43 -6.68 9.74 -1.47
N GLN A 44 -5.84 8.87 -0.90
CA GLN A 44 -5.39 7.65 -1.57
C GLN A 44 -6.55 6.70 -1.85
N SER A 45 -7.45 6.49 -0.89
CA SER A 45 -8.66 5.68 -1.08
C SER A 45 -9.55 6.24 -2.20
N ALA A 46 -9.75 7.56 -2.23
CA ALA A 46 -10.51 8.23 -3.28
C ALA A 46 -9.83 8.12 -4.66
N ALA A 47 -8.50 8.23 -4.73
CA ALA A 47 -7.78 8.05 -5.98
C ALA A 47 -7.95 6.62 -6.54
N VAL A 48 -7.84 5.61 -5.68
CA VAL A 48 -8.03 4.20 -6.06
C VAL A 48 -9.46 3.96 -6.56
N SER A 49 -10.48 4.52 -5.89
CA SER A 49 -11.87 4.38 -6.33
C SER A 49 -12.12 5.05 -7.68
N VAL A 50 -11.57 6.25 -7.90
CA VAL A 50 -11.69 6.97 -9.18
C VAL A 50 -10.97 6.28 -10.32
N VAL A 51 -9.90 5.52 -10.08
CA VAL A 51 -9.24 4.75 -11.14
C VAL A 51 -9.97 3.43 -11.41
N SER A 52 -10.36 2.72 -10.35
CA SER A 52 -10.97 1.38 -10.46
C SER A 52 -12.39 1.41 -11.02
N PHE A 53 -13.20 2.39 -10.62
CA PHE A 53 -14.59 2.49 -11.04
C PHE A 53 -14.79 2.70 -12.55
N PRO A 54 -14.16 3.69 -13.21
CA PRO A 54 -14.29 3.87 -14.66
C PRO A 54 -13.62 2.75 -15.44
N LEU A 55 -12.54 2.14 -14.92
CA LEU A 55 -11.94 0.96 -15.56
C LEU A 55 -12.93 -0.22 -15.58
N GLY A 56 -13.61 -0.47 -14.46
CA GLY A 56 -14.68 -1.49 -14.39
C GLY A 56 -15.84 -1.19 -15.33
N TYR A 57 -16.23 0.09 -15.46
CA TYR A 57 -17.28 0.52 -16.39
C TYR A 57 -16.92 0.28 -17.86
N ILE A 58 -15.70 0.63 -18.27
CA ILE A 58 -15.23 0.41 -19.65
C ILE A 58 -15.14 -1.07 -19.98
N VAL A 59 -14.61 -1.88 -19.06
CA VAL A 59 -14.51 -3.34 -19.26
C VAL A 59 -15.90 -3.97 -19.33
N GLY A 60 -16.82 -3.58 -18.46
CA GLY A 60 -18.20 -4.09 -18.47
C GLY A 60 -18.94 -3.76 -19.76
N THR A 61 -18.82 -2.52 -20.24
CA THR A 61 -19.45 -2.11 -21.51
C THR A 61 -18.78 -2.74 -22.73
N SER A 62 -17.46 -2.98 -22.71
CA SER A 62 -16.76 -3.63 -23.82
C SER A 62 -17.17 -5.09 -23.98
N CYS A 63 -17.29 -5.84 -22.88
CA CYS A 63 -17.79 -7.23 -22.92
C CYS A 63 -19.26 -7.34 -23.37
N GLU A 64 -20.10 -6.37 -23.03
CA GLU A 64 -21.51 -6.36 -23.46
C GLU A 64 -21.64 -6.12 -24.99
N ASN A 65 -20.81 -5.23 -25.56
CA ASN A 65 -20.84 -4.93 -26.99
C ASN A 65 -20.20 -6.02 -27.87
N GLU A 66 -19.34 -6.89 -27.33
CA GLU A 66 -18.76 -8.04 -28.06
C GLU A 66 -19.66 -9.29 -28.04
N SER A 67 -20.78 -9.26 -27.32
CA SER A 67 -21.72 -10.40 -27.19
C SER A 67 -22.97 -10.28 -28.08
N GLY A 68 -23.02 -9.30 -29.00
CA GLY A 68 -24.13 -9.02 -29.90
C GLY A 68 -23.89 -9.40 -31.36
#